data_AF-A0A958AH16-F1
#
_entry.id   AF-A0A958AH16-F1
#
_cell.length_a   1.000
_cell.length_b   1.000
_cell.length_c   1.000
_cell.angle_alpha   90.00
_cell.angle_beta   90.00
_cell.angle_gamma   90.00
#
_symmetry.space_group_name_H-M   'P 1'
#
loop_
_entity.id
_entity.type
_entity.pdbx_description
1 polymer ?
#
loop_
_entity_poly.entity_id
_entity_poly.type
_entity_poly.pdbx_seq_one_letter_code
_entity_poly.pdbx_strand_id
1 'polypeptide(L)'
;MSGTFPTQLSRQTTRESAHIPWDRRLGLPRDALFGYALLLPGLALIVILVGYPFGNSIWMSFHRKLIGVPDAPFVGLQNYVDLFTDVDYWIAVRNVMTYTVVSVAFKLVLGLSVAVILNEYVP
;
A
#
# COMPACT_ATOMS: atom_id res chain seq x y z
N MET A 1 29.52 19.06 -66.68
CA MET A 1 28.55 18.20 -65.98
C MET A 1 29.10 17.95 -64.57
N SER A 2 29.22 18.95 -63.69
CA SER A 2 28.17 19.63 -62.91
C SER A 2 27.22 18.67 -62.21
N GLY A 3 27.48 18.43 -60.93
CA GLY A 3 26.68 17.60 -60.03
C GLY A 3 27.24 17.62 -58.61
N THR A 4 27.58 18.81 -58.12
CA THR A 4 27.87 19.09 -56.70
C THR A 4 26.61 18.88 -55.88
N PHE A 5 26.53 17.81 -55.11
CA PHE A 5 25.50 17.64 -54.08
C PHE A 5 26.01 18.21 -52.75
N PRO A 6 25.26 19.15 -52.12
CA PRO A 6 25.75 19.89 -50.96
C PRO A 6 25.67 19.06 -49.67
N THR A 7 26.78 19.08 -48.95
CA THR A 7 26.93 18.71 -47.54
C THR A 7 26.15 19.67 -46.65
N GLN A 8 24.83 19.48 -46.52
CA GLN A 8 23.98 20.26 -45.64
C GLN A 8 22.83 19.39 -45.12
N LEU A 9 22.99 18.81 -43.94
CA LEU A 9 21.92 18.56 -42.96
C LEU A 9 22.62 18.56 -41.60
N SER A 10 22.90 19.77 -41.14
CA SER A 10 22.12 20.42 -40.08
C SER A 10 22.59 19.97 -38.71
N ARG A 11 23.66 20.65 -38.27
CA ARG A 11 23.96 20.94 -36.86
C ARG A 11 22.70 21.50 -36.19
N GLN A 12 21.80 20.64 -35.73
CA GLN A 12 20.66 20.99 -34.90
C GLN A 12 20.36 19.86 -33.92
N THR A 13 21.37 19.45 -33.15
CA THR A 13 21.14 19.06 -31.76
C THR A 13 21.60 20.24 -30.91
N THR A 14 20.95 21.39 -31.13
CA THR A 14 20.94 22.43 -30.10
C THR A 14 20.38 21.73 -28.88
N ARG A 15 21.23 21.59 -27.87
CA ARG A 15 20.83 21.28 -26.50
C ARG A 15 19.75 22.27 -26.14
N GLU A 16 18.49 21.88 -26.31
CA GLU A 16 17.39 22.53 -25.63
C GLU A 16 17.55 22.12 -24.18
N SER A 17 18.41 22.88 -23.50
CA SER A 17 18.52 22.89 -22.06
C SER A 17 17.14 23.24 -21.55
N ALA A 18 16.38 22.20 -21.18
CA ALA A 18 15.22 22.32 -20.33
C ALA A 18 15.70 23.06 -19.07
N HIS A 19 15.53 24.38 -19.07
CA HIS A 19 15.67 25.21 -17.89
C HIS A 19 14.53 24.82 -16.98
N ILE A 20 14.73 23.76 -16.19
CA ILE A 20 13.82 23.39 -15.12
C ILE A 20 14.06 24.46 -14.05
N PRO A 21 13.12 25.39 -13.81
CA PRO A 21 13.27 26.32 -12.70
C PRO A 21 13.18 25.48 -11.43
N TRP A 22 14.33 25.26 -10.80
CA TRP A 22 14.49 24.47 -9.57
C TRP A 22 14.04 25.25 -8.32
N ASP A 23 13.42 26.40 -8.52
CA ASP A 23 12.97 27.36 -7.51
C ASP A 23 11.68 26.86 -6.83
N ARG A 24 11.73 25.64 -6.29
CA ARG A 24 10.74 25.12 -5.35
C ARG A 24 10.88 25.91 -4.05
N ARG A 25 10.14 27.02 -3.97
CA ARG A 25 9.94 27.75 -2.72
C ARG A 25 9.34 26.79 -1.69
N LEU A 26 10.15 26.41 -0.71
CA LEU A 26 9.80 25.71 0.52
C LEU A 26 8.99 26.61 1.48
N GLY A 27 8.06 27.41 0.98
CA GLY A 27 7.02 28.03 1.79
C GLY A 27 5.75 27.30 1.47
N LEU A 28 5.07 26.70 2.46
CA LEU A 28 3.76 26.07 2.28
C LEU A 28 2.85 27.09 1.58
N PRO A 29 2.64 26.98 0.25
CA PRO A 29 1.81 27.94 -0.45
C PRO A 29 0.41 27.77 0.11
N ARG A 30 -0.45 28.80 0.10
CA ARG A 30 -1.87 28.65 0.44
C ARG A 30 -2.51 27.44 -0.28
N ASP A 31 -1.97 27.08 -1.43
CA ASP A 31 -2.33 25.91 -2.24
C ASP A 31 -2.08 24.57 -1.53
N ALA A 32 -1.00 24.44 -0.74
CA ALA A 32 -0.73 23.25 0.07
C ALA A 32 -1.71 23.13 1.24
N LEU A 33 -2.02 24.24 1.92
CA LEU A 33 -3.05 24.28 2.97
C LEU A 33 -4.43 23.87 2.43
N PHE A 34 -4.80 24.32 1.24
CA PHE A 34 -6.03 23.90 0.57
C PHE A 34 -6.01 22.41 0.21
N GLY A 35 -4.87 21.89 -0.28
CA GLY A 35 -4.68 20.46 -0.52
C GLY A 35 -4.85 19.61 0.74
N TYR A 36 -4.25 20.01 1.86
CA TYR A 36 -4.43 19.31 3.14
C TYR A 36 -5.87 19.40 3.66
N ALA A 37 -6.54 20.55 3.50
CA ALA A 37 -7.93 20.71 3.90
C ALA A 37 -8.88 19.78 3.12
N LEU A 38 -8.59 19.52 1.84
CA LEU A 38 -9.36 18.59 1.01
C LEU A 38 -9.10 17.11 1.37
N LEU A 39 -7.86 16.79 1.77
CA LEU A 39 -7.47 15.43 2.19
C LEU A 39 -7.95 15.10 3.62
N LEU A 40 -8.00 16.10 4.50
CA LEU A 40 -8.37 15.97 5.90
C LEU A 40 -9.67 15.18 6.16
N PRO A 41 -10.81 15.46 5.49
CA PRO A 41 -12.04 14.70 5.74
C PRO A 41 -11.93 13.23 5.35
N GLY A 42 -11.23 12.91 4.26
CA GLY A 42 -10.98 11.53 3.85
C GLY A 42 -10.08 10.79 4.84
N LEU A 43 -9.00 11.44 5.28
CA LEU A 43 -8.10 10.88 6.30
C LEU A 43 -8.81 10.72 7.65
N ALA A 44 -9.60 11.70 8.07
CA ALA A 44 -10.38 11.65 9.30
C ALA A 44 -11.37 10.48 9.26
N LEU A 45 -12.06 10.26 8.14
CA LEU A 45 -12.92 9.10 7.96
C LEU A 45 -12.16 7.79 8.13
N ILE A 46 -11.00 7.64 7.50
CA ILE A 46 -10.16 6.43 7.65
C ILE A 46 -9.76 6.24 9.12
N VAL A 47 -9.28 7.29 9.78
CA VAL A 47 -8.86 7.21 11.19
C VAL A 47 -10.03 6.85 12.11
N ILE A 48 -11.21 7.42 11.89
CA ILE A 48 -12.39 7.13 12.71
C ILE A 48 -12.88 5.70 12.43
N LEU A 49 -13.03 5.31 11.17
CA LEU A 49 -13.61 4.02 10.82
C LEU A 49 -12.67 2.84 11.06
N VAL A 50 -11.35 3.04 10.90
CA VAL A 50 -10.35 1.98 11.07
C VAL A 50 -9.64 2.12 12.41
N GLY A 51 -9.19 3.32 12.75
CA GLY A 51 -8.43 3.57 13.97
C GLY A 51 -9.25 3.38 15.25
N TYR A 52 -10.52 3.79 15.28
CA TYR A 52 -11.38 3.57 16.44
C TYR A 52 -11.59 2.07 16.76
N PRO A 53 -12.09 1.21 15.85
CA PRO A 53 -12.25 -0.20 16.15
C PRO A 53 -10.92 -0.91 16.36
N PHE A 54 -9.84 -0.48 15.70
CA PHE A 54 -8.50 -1.03 15.92
C PHE A 54 -7.99 -0.76 17.33
N GLY A 55 -8.07 0.50 17.79
CA GLY A 55 -7.70 0.87 19.15
C GLY A 55 -8.56 0.16 20.20
N ASN A 56 -9.87 0.07 19.96
CA ASN A 56 -10.77 -0.71 20.81
C ASN A 56 -10.40 -2.21 20.82
N SER A 57 -10.00 -2.77 19.69
CA SER A 57 -9.55 -4.18 19.60
C SER A 57 -8.28 -4.41 20.42
N ILE A 58 -7.32 -3.47 20.37
CA ILE A 58 -6.13 -3.51 21.22
C ILE A 58 -6.52 -3.45 22.70
N TRP A 59 -7.37 -2.49 23.09
CA TRP A 59 -7.85 -2.39 24.46
C TRP A 59 -8.55 -3.67 24.94
N MET A 60 -9.43 -4.24 24.12
CA MET A 60 -10.12 -5.50 24.41
C MET A 60 -9.16 -6.69 24.47
N SER A 61 -8.05 -6.69 23.72
CA SER A 61 -7.06 -7.79 23.77
C SER A 61 -6.44 -8.00 25.15
N PHE A 62 -6.40 -6.95 25.99
CA PHE A 62 -5.90 -7.02 27.37
C PHE A 62 -6.98 -7.32 28.41
N HIS A 63 -8.26 -7.36 28.01
CA HIS A 63 -9.38 -7.64 28.91
C HIS A 63 -9.98 -9.00 28.58
N ARG A 64 -10.35 -9.77 29.60
CA ARG A 64 -11.01 -11.07 29.40
C ARG A 64 -12.51 -10.85 29.22
N LYS A 65 -12.94 -10.63 27.99
CA LYS A 65 -14.35 -10.41 27.65
C LYS A 65 -15.00 -11.74 27.25
N LEU A 66 -15.61 -12.44 28.22
CA LEU A 66 -16.45 -13.61 27.94
C LEU A 66 -17.85 -13.17 27.51
N ILE A 67 -18.40 -13.87 26.51
CA ILE A 67 -19.77 -13.63 26.06
C ILE A 67 -20.72 -14.01 27.22
N GLY A 68 -21.48 -13.05 27.72
CA GLY A 68 -22.44 -13.25 28.82
C GLY A 68 -21.92 -12.94 30.23
N VAL A 69 -20.66 -12.52 30.39
CA VAL A 69 -20.13 -12.05 31.68
C VAL A 69 -20.01 -10.51 31.64
N PRO A 70 -20.62 -9.77 32.58
CA PRO A 70 -20.58 -8.30 32.59
C PRO A 70 -19.17 -7.76 32.85
N ASP A 71 -18.41 -8.47 33.69
CA ASP A 71 -17.06 -8.09 34.05
C ASP A 71 -16.07 -8.50 32.96
N ALA A 72 -15.36 -7.51 32.43
CA ALA A 72 -14.20 -7.70 31.58
C ALA A 72 -12.96 -7.36 32.41
N PRO A 73 -12.45 -8.27 33.27
CA PRO A 73 -11.27 -7.98 34.08
C PRO A 73 -10.06 -7.74 33.18
N PHE A 74 -9.21 -6.78 33.56
CA PHE A 74 -7.92 -6.57 32.92
C PHE A 74 -7.01 -7.75 33.28
N VAL A 75 -6.67 -8.56 32.28
CA VAL A 75 -5.85 -9.78 32.42
C VAL A 75 -4.46 -9.61 31.81
N GLY A 76 -4.13 -8.41 31.32
CA GLY A 76 -2.85 -8.10 30.70
C GLY A 76 -2.56 -9.03 29.52
N LEU A 77 -1.42 -9.73 29.57
CA LEU A 77 -0.96 -10.60 28.48
C LEU A 77 -1.46 -12.04 28.56
N GLN A 78 -2.27 -12.40 29.56
CA GLN A 78 -2.72 -13.78 29.75
C GLN A 78 -3.47 -14.33 28.52
N ASN A 79 -4.30 -13.49 27.88
CA ASN A 79 -5.02 -13.87 26.65
C ASN A 79 -4.08 -14.34 25.53
N TYR A 80 -2.89 -13.74 25.41
CA TYR A 80 -1.92 -14.12 24.39
C TYR A 80 -1.27 -15.47 24.73
N VAL A 81 -0.90 -15.68 26.00
CA VAL A 81 -0.33 -16.95 26.46
C VAL A 81 -1.32 -18.09 26.23
N ASP A 82 -2.59 -17.90 26.61
CA ASP A 82 -3.67 -18.86 26.42
C ASP A 82 -3.79 -19.25 24.93
N LEU A 83 -3.78 -18.27 24.02
CA LEU A 83 -3.84 -18.50 22.57
C LEU A 83 -2.64 -19.30 22.04
N PHE A 84 -1.42 -19.00 22.50
CA PHE A 84 -0.23 -19.73 22.03
C PHE A 84 -0.17 -21.18 22.52
N THR A 85 -0.83 -21.49 23.64
CA THR A 85 -0.95 -22.85 24.16
C THR A 85 -2.13 -23.64 23.58
N ASP A 86 -3.04 -22.98 22.86
CA ASP A 86 -4.23 -23.60 22.28
C ASP A 86 -3.90 -24.31 20.95
N VAL A 87 -4.28 -25.59 20.85
CA VAL A 87 -4.04 -26.40 19.65
C VAL A 87 -4.92 -25.93 18.48
N ASP A 88 -6.14 -25.46 18.75
CA ASP A 88 -7.09 -25.04 17.74
C ASP A 88 -6.63 -23.73 17.07
N TYR A 89 -6.00 -22.85 17.85
CA TYR A 89 -5.34 -21.64 17.33
C TYR A 89 -4.28 -22.01 16.27
N TRP A 90 -3.40 -22.96 16.55
CA TRP A 90 -2.37 -23.38 15.60
C TRP A 90 -2.92 -24.08 14.36
N ILE A 91 -4.00 -24.86 14.50
CA ILE A 91 -4.71 -25.45 13.36
C ILE A 91 -5.28 -24.34 12.47
N ALA A 92 -5.95 -23.35 13.07
CA ALA A 92 -6.50 -22.20 12.34
C ALA A 92 -5.40 -21.41 11.61
N VAL A 93 -4.29 -21.10 12.29
CA VAL A 93 -3.13 -20.41 11.71
C VAL A 93 -2.57 -21.18 10.53
N ARG A 94 -2.36 -22.50 10.67
CA ARG A 94 -1.85 -23.35 9.59
C ARG A 94 -2.79 -23.36 8.39
N ASN A 95 -4.10 -23.41 8.62
CA ASN A 95 -5.10 -23.39 7.54
C ASN A 95 -5.04 -22.07 6.77
N VAL A 96 -5.03 -20.93 7.46
CA VAL A 96 -4.95 -19.60 6.83
C VAL A 96 -3.63 -19.40 6.09
N MET A 97 -2.51 -19.85 6.68
CA MET A 97 -1.20 -19.78 6.04
C MET A 97 -1.14 -20.63 4.78
N THR A 98 -1.62 -21.88 4.85
CA THR A 98 -1.65 -22.79 3.68
C THR A 98 -2.53 -22.21 2.58
N TYR A 99 -3.73 -21.74 2.93
CA TYR A 99 -4.63 -21.08 1.99
C TYR A 99 -3.98 -19.86 1.33
N THR A 100 -3.37 -18.98 2.12
CA THR A 100 -2.72 -17.76 1.63
C THR A 100 -1.58 -18.10 0.67
N VAL A 101 -0.68 -19.00 1.05
CA VAL A 101 0.47 -19.39 0.22
C VAL A 101 0.00 -19.99 -1.10
N VAL A 102 -0.94 -20.94 -1.07
CA VAL A 102 -1.47 -21.58 -2.28
C VAL A 102 -2.18 -20.56 -3.16
N SER A 103 -3.02 -19.71 -2.58
CA SER A 103 -3.74 -18.65 -3.31
C SER A 103 -2.77 -17.66 -3.95
N VAL A 104 -1.77 -17.17 -3.22
CA VAL A 104 -0.80 -16.19 -3.75
C VAL A 104 0.05 -16.82 -4.84
N ALA A 105 0.56 -18.03 -4.64
CA ALA A 105 1.32 -18.75 -5.67
C ALA A 105 0.49 -18.92 -6.95
N PHE A 106 -0.77 -19.32 -6.82
CA PHE A 106 -1.67 -19.47 -7.96
C PHE A 106 -1.94 -18.13 -8.68
N LYS A 107 -2.22 -17.06 -7.93
CA LYS A 107 -2.39 -15.70 -8.49
C LYS A 107 -1.15 -15.22 -9.22
N LEU A 108 0.05 -15.51 -8.69
CA LEU A 108 1.32 -15.14 -9.33
C LEU A 108 1.55 -15.92 -10.63
N VAL A 109 1.32 -17.24 -10.62
CA VAL A 109 1.44 -18.07 -11.82
C VAL A 109 0.49 -17.57 -12.91
N LEU A 110 -0.80 -17.44 -12.59
CA LEU A 110 -1.78 -16.94 -13.55
C LEU A 110 -1.48 -15.52 -14.03
N GLY A 111 -1.17 -14.62 -13.10
CA GLY A 111 -0.86 -13.22 -13.42
C GLY A 111 0.36 -13.11 -14.33
N LEU A 112 1.41 -13.89 -14.07
CA LEU A 112 2.62 -13.90 -14.90
C LEU A 112 2.36 -14.55 -16.26
N SER A 113 1.63 -15.67 -16.31
CA SER A 113 1.25 -16.29 -17.59
C SER A 113 0.50 -15.32 -18.49
N VAL A 114 -0.49 -14.60 -17.94
CA VAL A 114 -1.24 -13.58 -18.68
C VAL A 114 -0.34 -12.41 -19.08
N ALA A 115 0.54 -11.94 -18.19
CA ALA A 115 1.46 -10.84 -18.48
C ALA A 115 2.42 -11.18 -19.64
N VAL A 116 2.96 -12.40 -19.68
CA VAL A 116 3.86 -12.84 -20.76
C VAL A 116 3.11 -12.91 -22.09
N ILE A 117 1.91 -13.50 -22.12
CA ILE A 117 1.08 -13.57 -23.33
C ILE A 117 0.74 -12.16 -23.85
N LEU A 118 0.39 -11.25 -22.95
CA LEU A 118 0.06 -9.88 -23.32
C LEU A 118 1.28 -9.11 -23.83
N ASN A 119 2.45 -9.28 -23.20
CA ASN A 119 3.70 -8.66 -23.62
C ASN A 119 4.15 -9.11 -25.02
N GLU A 120 3.80 -10.34 -25.41
CA GLU A 120 4.10 -10.84 -26.75
C GLU A 120 3.10 -10.37 -27.81
N TYR A 121 1.86 -10.07 -27.42
CA TYR A 121 0.79 -9.59 -28.33
C TYR A 121 0.71 -8.07 -28.50
N VAL A 122 1.19 -7.28 -27.54
CA VAL A 122 1.19 -5.80 -27.61
C VAL A 122 2.57 -5.34 -28.10
N PRO A 123 2.68 -4.79 -29.33
CA PRO A 123 3.96 -4.37 -29.92
C PRO A 123 4.59 -3.15 -29.23
#